data_AF-A0A1J0EEZ2-F1
#
_entry.id   AF-A0A1J0EEZ2-F1
#
_cell.length_a   1.000
_cell.length_b   1.000
_cell.length_c   1.000
_cell.angle_alpha   90.00
_cell.angle_beta   90.00
_cell.angle_gamma   90.00
#
_symmetry.space_group_name_H-M   'P 1'
#
loop_
_entity.id
_entity.type
_entity.pdbx_description
1 polymer ?
#
loop_
_entity_poly.entity_id
_entity_poly.type
_entity_poly.pdbx_seq_one_letter_code
_entity_poly.pdbx_strand_id
1 'polypeptide(L)' 'MSTENQYDTLVVEGMGETIPQAVGGLRVAAWHRGHALDAKCELEDFIRKLSYGDFEDPEQAAVDLMERMNWA' A
#
# COMPACT_ATOMS: atom_id res chain seq x y z
N MET A 1 -14.18 19.82 24.84
CA MET A 1 -14.31 19.42 23.43
C MET A 1 -12.94 18.92 22.99
N SER A 2 -12.82 17.64 22.65
CA SER A 2 -11.57 17.09 22.14
C SER A 2 -11.30 17.72 20.79
N THR A 3 -10.18 18.42 20.64
CA THR A 3 -9.68 18.86 19.34
C THR A 3 -9.13 17.64 18.62
N GLU A 4 -10.00 16.90 17.95
CA GLU A 4 -9.56 15.85 17.04
C GLU A 4 -8.88 16.50 15.84
N ASN A 5 -7.66 16.04 15.55
CA ASN A 5 -6.98 16.46 14.34
C ASN A 5 -7.68 15.81 13.14
N GLN A 6 -8.06 16.62 12.16
CA GLN A 6 -8.55 16.15 10.86
C GLN A 6 -7.35 15.99 9.92
N TYR A 7 -7.33 14.88 9.18
CA TYR A 7 -6.26 14.57 8.23
C TYR A 7 -6.86 14.27 6.85
N ASP A 8 -6.28 14.88 5.82
CA ASP A 8 -6.61 14.61 4.41
C ASP A 8 -5.48 13.77 3.76
N THR A 9 -5.83 12.96 2.75
CA THR A 9 -4.86 12.15 1.99
C THR A 9 -4.57 12.80 0.64
N LEU A 10 -3.29 12.97 0.31
CA LEU A 10 -2.81 13.52 -0.96
C LEU A 10 -1.92 12.50 -1.68
N VAL A 11 -2.13 12.32 -2.98
CA VAL A 11 -1.28 11.50 -3.85
C VAL A 11 -0.49 12.42 -4.78
N VAL A 12 0.83 12.30 -4.75
CA VAL A 12 1.76 13.13 -5.55
C VAL A 12 2.70 12.23 -6.35
N GLU A 13 2.94 12.59 -7.61
CA GLU A 13 3.86 11.89 -8.49
C GLU A 13 5.26 12.55 -8.44
N GLY A 14 6.33 11.76 -8.55
CA GLY A 14 7.67 12.27 -8.82
C GLY A 14 8.47 12.85 -7.65
N MET A 15 8.09 12.60 -6.38
CA MET A 15 8.85 13.10 -5.21
C MET A 15 10.17 12.39 -4.92
N GLY A 16 10.49 11.31 -5.64
CA GLY A 16 11.77 10.60 -5.49
C GLY A 16 11.95 9.97 -4.11
N GLU A 17 13.17 10.04 -3.57
CA GLU A 17 13.55 9.38 -2.31
C GLU A 17 13.50 10.29 -1.07
N THR A 18 13.18 11.57 -1.23
CA THR A 18 13.19 12.53 -0.13
C THR A 18 11.85 12.51 0.60
N ILE A 19 11.86 12.39 1.93
CA ILE A 19 10.64 12.50 2.75
C ILE A 19 10.24 13.99 2.84
N PRO A 20 9.08 14.39 2.29
CA PRO A 20 8.63 15.78 2.36
C PRO A 20 8.20 16.13 3.78
N GLN A 21 8.62 17.31 4.25
CA GLN A 21 8.15 17.87 5.54
C GLN A 21 6.87 18.71 5.37
N ALA A 22 6.65 19.25 4.17
CA ALA A 22 5.47 20.06 3.83
C ALA A 22 5.06 19.86 2.37
N VAL A 23 3.75 19.93 2.11
CA VAL A 23 3.17 19.92 0.75
C VAL A 23 2.02 20.93 0.69
N GLY A 24 2.00 21.79 -0.33
CA GLY A 24 0.95 22.82 -0.47
C GLY A 24 0.85 23.78 0.72
N GLY A 25 1.95 24.02 1.44
CA GLY A 25 1.97 24.84 2.66
C GLY A 25 1.47 24.13 3.93
N LEU A 26 1.03 22.88 3.83
CA LEU A 26 0.58 22.06 4.96
C LEU A 26 1.71 21.17 5.45
N ARG A 27 1.73 20.89 6.75
CA ARG A 27 2.68 19.96 7.37
C ARG A 27 2.34 18.52 6.97
N VAL A 28 3.35 17.75 6.57
CA VAL A 28 3.20 16.31 6.37
C VAL A 28 3.18 15.62 7.74
N ALA A 29 2.02 15.08 8.11
CA ALA A 29 1.85 14.34 9.38
C ALA A 29 2.24 12.85 9.24
N ALA A 30 2.07 12.29 8.05
CA ALA A 30 2.46 10.93 7.69
C ALA A 30 2.88 10.89 6.23
N TRP A 31 3.89 10.09 5.91
CA TRP A 31 4.39 9.88 4.55
C TRP A 31 4.61 8.40 4.30
N HIS A 32 4.26 7.95 3.11
CA HIS A 32 4.63 6.63 2.61
C HIS A 32 5.19 6.80 1.20
N ARG A 33 6.42 6.32 0.98
CA ARG A 33 7.00 6.21 -0.36
C ARG A 33 6.12 5.28 -1.17
N GLY A 34 5.50 5.78 -2.24
CA GLY A 34 4.51 5.07 -3.04
C GLY A 34 4.96 3.64 -3.37
N HIS A 35 4.38 2.68 -2.64
CA HIS A 35 4.30 1.26 -2.97
C HIS A 35 3.07 0.61 -2.33
N ALA A 36 2.31 1.33 -1.49
CA ALA A 36 1.01 0.85 -1.02
C ALA A 36 -0.04 0.69 -2.14
N LEU A 37 0.21 1.19 -3.35
CA LEU A 37 -0.65 0.97 -4.52
C LEU A 37 -0.15 -0.20 -5.39
N ASP A 38 1.16 -0.28 -5.68
CA ASP A 38 1.71 -1.43 -6.41
C ASP A 38 1.54 -2.75 -5.64
N ALA A 39 1.73 -2.71 -4.32
CA ALA A 39 1.46 -3.83 -3.42
C ALA A 39 0.00 -4.30 -3.46
N LYS A 40 -0.93 -3.39 -3.75
CA LYS A 40 -2.34 -3.73 -3.88
C LYS A 40 -2.63 -4.43 -5.20
N CYS A 41 -1.88 -4.15 -6.28
CA CYS A 41 -2.07 -4.84 -7.55
C CYS A 41 -1.77 -6.34 -7.43
N GLU A 42 -0.66 -6.72 -6.79
CA GLU A 42 -0.34 -8.14 -6.61
C GLU A 42 -1.32 -8.86 -5.69
N LEU A 43 -1.76 -8.21 -4.60
CA LEU A 43 -2.77 -8.77 -3.71
C LEU A 43 -4.14 -8.87 -4.40
N GLU A 44 -4.52 -7.89 -5.21
CA GLU A 44 -5.77 -7.90 -5.96
C GLU A 44 -5.78 -9.02 -7.01
N ASP A 45 -4.68 -9.21 -7.73
CA ASP A 45 -4.54 -10.31 -8.69
C ASP A 45 -4.54 -11.67 -8.01
N PHE A 46 -3.91 -11.79 -6.83
CA PHE A 46 -4.02 -12.99 -6.02
C PHE A 46 -5.47 -13.27 -5.61
N ILE A 47 -6.20 -12.28 -5.09
CA ILE A 47 -7.61 -12.42 -4.69
C ILE A 47 -8.48 -12.84 -5.89
N ARG A 48 -8.27 -12.26 -7.08
CA ARG A 48 -9.01 -12.63 -8.30
C ARG A 48 -8.79 -14.10 -8.65
N LYS A 49 -7.53 -14.54 -8.74
CA LYS A 49 -7.18 -15.94 -9.03
C LYS A 49 -7.75 -16.90 -7.99
N LEU A 50 -7.68 -16.54 -6.71
CA LEU A 50 -8.27 -17.32 -5.63
C LEU A 50 -9.79 -17.45 -5.80
N SER A 51 -10.46 -16.35 -6.16
CA SER A 51 -11.92 -16.34 -6.36
C SER A 51 -12.38 -17.17 -7.56
N TYR A 52 -11.53 -17.33 -8.56
CA TYR A 52 -11.79 -18.15 -9.75
C TYR A 52 -11.39 -19.62 -9.57
N GLY A 53 -10.69 -19.97 -8.49
CA GLY A 53 -10.18 -21.32 -8.28
C GLY A 53 -8.96 -21.63 -9.15
N ASP A 54 -8.20 -20.61 -9.55
CA ASP A 54 -7.04 -20.74 -10.44
C ASP A 54 -5.78 -21.27 -9.73
N PHE A 55 -5.86 -21.61 -8.44
CA PHE A 55 -4.77 -22.19 -7.67
C PHE A 55 -5.03 -23.67 -7.38
N GLU A 56 -4.05 -24.52 -7.73
CA GLU A 56 -4.03 -25.93 -7.32
C GLU A 56 -3.80 -26.06 -5.81
N ASP A 57 -2.92 -25.21 -5.25
CA ASP A 57 -2.65 -25.08 -3.82
C ASP A 57 -2.71 -23.59 -3.40
N PRO A 58 -3.87 -23.11 -2.93
CA PRO A 58 -4.05 -21.74 -2.47
C PRO A 58 -3.19 -21.36 -1.26
N GLU A 59 -2.83 -22.32 -0.40
CA GLU A 59 -2.07 -22.06 0.82
C GLU A 59 -0.62 -21.76 0.50
N GLN A 60 0.01 -22.59 -0.35
CA GLN A 60 1.36 -22.32 -0.82
C GLN A 60 1.43 -21.02 -1.64
N ALA A 61 0.43 -20.76 -2.48
CA ALA A 61 0.37 -19.51 -3.25
C ALA A 61 0.29 -18.25 -2.36
N ALA A 62 -0.36 -18.36 -1.20
CA ALA A 62 -0.40 -17.29 -0.21
C ALA A 62 0.96 -17.10 0.48
N VAL A 63 1.66 -18.19 0.83
CA VAL A 63 3.04 -18.14 1.36
C VAL A 63 3.97 -17.44 0.37
N ASP A 64 3.95 -17.83 -0.90
CA ASP A 64 4.78 -17.24 -1.95
C ASP A 64 4.47 -15.75 -2.16
N LEU A 65 3.20 -15.34 -2.01
CA LEU A 65 2.83 -13.92 -2.04
C LEU A 65 3.42 -13.19 -0.82
N MET A 66 3.27 -13.73 0.39
CA MET A 66 3.80 -13.10 1.60
C MET A 66 5.33 -12.93 1.55
N GLU A 67 6.06 -13.90 0.99
CA GLU A 67 7.51 -13.80 0.79
C GLU A 67 7.86 -12.70 -0.24
N ARG A 68 7.21 -12.69 -1.41
CA ARG A 68 7.45 -11.66 -2.46
C ARG A 68 7.13 -10.25 -1.98
N MET A 69 6.08 -10.12 -1.15
CA MET A 69 5.64 -8.86 -0.58
C MET A 69 6.44 -8.44 0.66
N ASN A 70 7.36 -9.30 1.14
CA ASN A 70 8.12 -9.12 2.38
C ASN A 70 7.18 -8.83 3.58
N TRP A 71 6.09 -9.60 3.66
CA TRP A 71 5.11 -9.62 4.75
C TRP A 71 5.34 -10.77 5.74
N ALA A 72 6.13 -11.76 5.36
CA ALA A 72 6.54 -12.91 6.18
C ALA A 72 7.73 -12.57 7.10
#